data_AF-A0A0L8G725-F1
#
_entry.id   AF-A0A0L8G725-F1
#
_cell.length_a   1.000
_cell.length_b   1.000
_cell.length_c   1.000
_cell.angle_alpha   90.00
_cell.angle_beta   90.00
_cell.angle_gamma   90.00
#
_symmetry.space_group_name_H-M   'P 1'
#
loop_
_entity.id
_entity.type
_entity.pdbx_description
1 polymer ?
#
loop_
_entity_poly.entity_id
_entity_poly.type
_entity_poly.pdbx_seq_one_letter_code
_entity_poly.pdbx_strand_id
1 'polypeptide(L)' 'MCLSDIGVIAPYRNQVKLVQQTLINVIGKEAAQYVEVNTVDQYQGRDKDIIIVTFVRNSSKENLKSCNVSKNP' A
#
# COMPACT_ATOMS: atom_id res chain seq x y z
N MET A 1 3.80 13.07 -19.13
CA MET A 1 3.40 12.51 -17.82
C MET A 1 2.12 13.17 -17.39
N CYS A 2 1.06 12.39 -17.34
CA CYS A 2 -0.24 12.75 -16.81
C CYS A 2 -0.52 11.95 -15.53
N LEU A 3 -1.50 12.37 -14.73
CA LEU A 3 -1.81 11.72 -13.45
C LEU A 3 -2.28 10.26 -13.61
N SER A 4 -2.82 9.89 -14.79
CA SER A 4 -3.22 8.52 -15.10
C SER A 4 -2.06 7.54 -15.31
N ASP A 5 -0.84 8.04 -15.43
CA ASP A 5 0.38 7.23 -15.57
C ASP A 5 0.89 6.72 -14.20
N ILE A 6 0.25 7.15 -13.10
CA ILE A 6 0.65 6.81 -11.73
C ILE A 6 -0.31 5.76 -11.16
N GLY A 7 0.27 4.64 -10.73
CA GLY A 7 -0.39 3.59 -9.97
C GLY A 7 0.12 3.51 -8.54
N VAL A 8 -0.78 3.31 -7.59
CA VAL A 8 -0.45 3.01 -6.19
C VAL A 8 -1.00 1.63 -5.82
N ILE A 9 -0.10 0.74 -5.40
CA ILE A 9 -0.45 -0.61 -4.98
C ILE A 9 -0.33 -0.71 -3.46
N ALA A 10 -1.43 -1.14 -2.81
CA ALA A 10 -1.45 -1.38 -1.38
C ALA A 10 -2.03 -2.78 -1.06
N PRO A 11 -1.31 -3.65 -0.34
CA PRO A 11 -1.75 -5.03 -0.10
C PRO A 11 -3.04 -5.14 0.74
N TYR A 12 -3.36 -4.12 1.56
CA TYR A 12 -4.55 -4.14 2.40
C TYR A 12 -5.60 -3.13 1.95
N ARG A 13 -6.88 -3.54 1.92
CA ARG A 13 -8.00 -2.68 1.50
C ARG A 13 -8.15 -1.40 2.33
N ASN A 14 -7.82 -1.44 3.62
CA ASN A 14 -7.85 -0.26 4.48
C ASN A 14 -6.79 0.78 4.07
N GLN A 15 -5.65 0.33 3.56
CA GLN A 15 -4.61 1.23 3.03
C GLN A 15 -5.06 1.90 1.75
N VAL A 16 -5.71 1.15 0.84
CA VAL A 16 -6.30 1.71 -0.38
C VAL A 16 -7.22 2.89 -0.02
N LYS A 17 -8.13 2.70 0.94
CA LYS A 17 -9.04 3.76 1.41
C LYS A 17 -8.28 4.96 2.00
N LEU A 18 -7.30 4.70 2.84
CA LEU A 18 -6.49 5.75 3.48
C LEU A 18 -5.72 6.58 2.44
N VAL A 19 -5.09 5.92 1.46
CA VAL A 19 -4.35 6.57 0.38
C VAL A 19 -5.30 7.38 -0.50
N GLN A 20 -6.44 6.82 -0.89
CA GLN A 20 -7.46 7.54 -1.67
C GLN A 20 -7.94 8.81 -0.94
N GLN A 21 -8.25 8.71 0.35
CA GLN A 21 -8.64 9.88 1.15
C GLN A 21 -7.53 10.91 1.26
N THR A 22 -6.28 10.46 1.46
CA THR A 22 -5.12 11.35 1.52
C THR A 22 -4.92 12.07 0.19
N LEU A 23 -5.03 11.38 -0.95
CA LEU A 23 -4.95 12.00 -2.26
C LEU A 23 -6.05 13.04 -2.47
N ILE A 24 -7.29 12.72 -2.14
CA ILE A 24 -8.41 13.67 -2.22
C ILE A 24 -8.12 14.94 -1.39
N ASN A 25 -7.55 14.78 -0.20
CA ASN A 25 -7.25 15.90 0.69
C ASN A 25 -6.08 16.77 0.20
N VAL A 26 -5.08 16.18 -0.45
CA VAL A 26 -3.85 16.89 -0.86
C VAL A 26 -3.98 17.52 -2.25
N ILE A 27 -4.55 16.79 -3.21
CA ILE A 27 -4.61 17.22 -4.62
C ILE A 27 -6.05 17.51 -5.10
N GLY A 28 -7.04 17.32 -4.23
CA GLY A 28 -8.45 17.50 -4.58
C GLY A 28 -9.07 16.27 -5.24
N LYS A 29 -10.40 16.16 -5.15
CA LYS A 29 -11.16 15.00 -5.66
C LYS A 29 -11.01 14.81 -7.17
N GLU A 30 -10.99 15.91 -7.94
CA GLU A 30 -10.90 15.86 -9.40
C GLU A 30 -9.55 15.36 -9.90
N ALA A 31 -8.45 15.70 -9.23
CA ALA A 31 -7.14 15.18 -9.60
C ALA A 31 -6.94 13.74 -9.09
N ALA A 32 -7.44 13.44 -7.88
CA ALA A 32 -7.30 12.13 -7.26
C ALA A 32 -7.94 10.98 -8.05
N GLN A 33 -9.01 11.25 -8.83
CA GLN A 33 -9.66 10.23 -9.66
C GLN A 33 -8.75 9.68 -10.77
N TYR A 34 -7.74 10.44 -11.19
CA TYR A 34 -6.80 10.02 -12.22
C TYR A 34 -5.69 9.12 -11.66
N VAL A 35 -5.43 9.15 -10.35
CA VAL A 35 -4.43 8.30 -9.72
C VAL A 35 -5.05 6.96 -9.34
N GLU A 36 -4.46 5.88 -9.84
CA GLU A 36 -5.04 4.56 -9.68
C GLU A 36 -4.54 3.87 -8.41
N VAL A 37 -5.38 3.77 -7.37
CA VAL A 37 -5.04 3.12 -6.09
C VAL A 37 -5.79 1.81 -5.94
N ASN A 38 -5.08 0.68 -5.92
CA ASN A 38 -5.69 -0.66 -5.88
C ASN A 38 -4.84 -1.68 -5.10
N THR A 39 -5.40 -2.86 -4.82
CA THR A 39 -4.62 -3.97 -4.26
C THR A 39 -3.82 -4.68 -5.34
N VAL A 40 -2.80 -5.46 -4.94
CA VAL A 40 -1.95 -6.21 -5.87
C VAL A 40 -2.76 -7.16 -6.76
N ASP A 41 -3.79 -7.80 -6.21
CA ASP A 41 -4.66 -8.72 -6.96
C ASP A 41 -5.45 -8.01 -8.06
N GLN A 42 -5.85 -6.76 -7.80
CA GLN A 42 -6.57 -5.96 -8.78
C GLN A 42 -5.65 -5.37 -9.85
N TYR A 43 -4.36 -5.21 -9.56
CA TYR A 43 -3.38 -4.63 -10.50
C TYR A 43 -2.80 -5.62 -11.52
N GLN A 44 -3.18 -6.90 -11.48
CA GLN A 44 -2.64 -7.90 -12.40
C GLN A 44 -3.00 -7.58 -13.86
N GLY A 45 -1.98 -7.55 -14.73
CA GLY A 45 -2.14 -7.33 -16.18
C GLY A 45 -2.36 -5.87 -16.59
N ARG A 46 -2.09 -4.91 -15.70
CA ARG A 46 -2.11 -3.48 -16.03
C ARG A 46 -0.72 -2.88 -15.92
N ASP A 47 -0.33 -2.15 -16.96
CA ASP A 47 0.93 -1.39 -16.99
C ASP A 47 0.67 0.09 -16.69
N LYS A 48 1.63 0.71 -15.99
CA LYS A 48 1.71 2.15 -15.73
C LYS A 48 3.17 2.58 -15.80
N ASP A 49 3.41 3.83 -16.16
CA ASP A 49 4.76 4.38 -16.23
C ASP A 49 5.39 4.51 -14.84
N ILE A 50 4.59 4.78 -13.80
CA ILE A 50 5.06 4.93 -12.41
C ILE A 50 4.20 4.07 -11.48
N ILE A 51 4.85 3.21 -10.71
CA ILE A 51 4.22 2.41 -9.65
C ILE A 51 4.80 2.78 -8.29
N ILE A 52 3.93 3.13 -7.35
CA ILE A 52 4.23 3.35 -5.94
C ILE A 52 3.65 2.19 -5.14
N VAL A 53 4.48 1.43 -4.45
CA VAL A 53 4.00 0.32 -3.60
C VAL A 53 4.15 0.69 -2.14
N THR A 54 3.05 0.58 -1.38
CA THR A 54 3.04 0.87 0.06
C THR A 54 3.10 -0.43 0.85
N PHE A 55 4.10 -0.57 1.71
CA PHE A 55 4.19 -1.69 2.66
C PHE A 55 4.03 -1.12 4.06
N VAL A 56 2.82 -1.17 4.61
CA VAL A 56 2.62 -0.79 6.01
C VAL A 56 3.26 -1.84 6.89
N ARG A 57 4.05 -1.38 7.85
CA ARG A 57 4.58 -2.22 8.92
C ARG A 57 3.47 -2.53 9.92
N ASN A 58 2.78 -3.65 9.74
CA ASN A 58 1.97 -4.23 10.81
C ASN A 58 2.89 -4.97 11.79
N SER A 59 3.74 -4.25 12.53
CA SER A 59 4.37 -4.87 13.70
C SER A 59 3.44 -4.72 14.88
N SER A 60 2.51 -5.66 15.02
CA SER A 60 2.04 -6.02 16.36
C SER A 60 3.31 -6.36 17.14
N LYS A 61 3.62 -5.63 18.21
CA LYS A 61 4.76 -5.89 19.10
C LYS A 61 4.59 -7.23 19.88
N GLU A 62 3.98 -8.25 19.30
CA GLU A 62 3.62 -9.51 19.98
C GLU A 62 3.98 -10.78 19.20
N ASN A 63 4.90 -10.72 18.23
CA ASN A 63 5.50 -11.93 17.65
C ASN A 63 7.03 -11.91 17.67
N LEU A 64 7.63 -11.16 18.61
CA LEU A 64 8.95 -11.53 19.09
C LEU A 64 8.76 -12.73 20.03
N LYS A 65 8.58 -13.92 19.45
CA LYS A 65 8.92 -15.13 20.21
C LYS A 65 10.40 -14.98 20.52
N SER A 66 10.73 -14.63 21.76
CA SER A 66 12.05 -14.95 22.27
C SER A 66 12.18 -16.46 22.10
N CYS A 67 12.99 -16.87 21.13
CA CYS A 67 13.51 -18.22 21.12
C CYS A 67 14.37 -18.32 22.38
N ASN A 68 13.75 -18.67 23.51
CA ASN A 68 14.47 -19.20 24.64
C ASN A 68 15.08 -20.51 24.13
N VAL A 69 16.32 -20.42 23.67
CA VAL A 69 17.17 -21.58 23.42
C VAL A 69 17.19 -22.34 24.74
N SER A 70 16.51 -23.48 24.78
CA SER A 70 16.71 -24.46 25.84
C SER A 70 18.18 -24.82 25.81
N LYS A 71 18.97 -24.27 26.75
CA LYS A 71 20.23 -24.89 27.12
C LYS A 71 19.86 -26.15 27.89
N ASN A 72 19.73 -27.26 27.18
CA ASN A 72 19.85 -28.57 27.81
C ASN A 72 21.34 -28.83 28.07
N PRO A 73 21.75 -29.24 29.29
CA PRO A 73 23.04 -29.89 29.51
C PRO A 73 23.10 -31.26 28.83
#